data_AF-A0A2D5JPJ5-F1
#
_entry.id   AF-A0A2D5JPJ5-F1
#
_cell.length_a   1.000
_cell.length_b   1.000
_cell.length_c   1.000
_cell.angle_alpha   90.00
_cell.angle_beta   90.00
_cell.angle_gamma   90.00
#
_symmetry.space_group_name_H-M   'P 1'
#
loop_
_entity.id
_entity.type
_entity.pdbx_description
1 polymer ?
#
loop_
_entity_poly.entity_id
_entity_poly.type
_entity_poly.pdbx_seq_one_letter_code
_entity_poly.pdbx_strand_id
1 'polypeptide(L)'
;MSSVYLFFTIGNKLYVDSVFKTSFTEANINYQRFSAQPTLLNNALWYAVAETDINYQVTFYSIFDKKNTSPTFISIPKNHTLLNVDHPDIKTLRWFSKDFYALAVSKTSNQIIYKDLRYPLLDQNNPNSSLFSFRLVKQGNRWNTKNISEERFKDQNAQDFVADMFKRAFRDF
;
A
#
# COMPACT_ATOMS: atom_id res chain seq x y z
N MET A 1 -4.29 12.01 -30.92
CA MET A 1 -5.12 11.54 -29.78
C MET A 1 -4.33 10.79 -28.71
N SER A 2 -3.21 10.12 -29.01
CA SER A 2 -2.43 9.41 -27.97
C SER A 2 -1.50 10.31 -27.14
N SER A 3 -0.96 11.39 -27.72
CA SER A 3 0.01 12.26 -27.04
C SER A 3 -0.62 13.08 -25.90
N VAL A 4 -1.84 13.58 -26.09
CA VAL A 4 -2.57 14.38 -25.06
C VAL A 4 -2.81 13.55 -23.81
N TYR A 5 -3.16 12.26 -23.97
CA TYR A 5 -3.34 11.35 -22.85
C TYR A 5 -2.03 11.11 -22.07
N LEU A 6 -0.90 10.96 -22.78
CA LEU A 6 0.41 10.78 -22.14
C LEU A 6 0.86 12.04 -21.37
N PHE A 7 0.68 13.23 -21.94
CA PHE A 7 0.99 14.48 -21.24
C PHE A 7 0.09 14.68 -20.03
N PHE A 8 -1.19 14.33 -20.14
CA PHE A 8 -2.12 14.40 -19.03
C PHE A 8 -1.75 13.44 -17.89
N THR A 9 -1.35 12.19 -18.19
CA THR A 9 -0.95 11.23 -17.14
C THR A 9 0.35 11.63 -16.45
N ILE A 10 1.34 12.14 -17.20
CA ILE A 10 2.58 12.68 -16.62
C ILE A 10 2.28 13.91 -15.75
N GLY A 11 1.45 14.84 -16.25
CA GLY A 11 1.07 16.04 -15.50
C GLY A 11 0.37 15.72 -14.18
N ASN A 12 -0.60 14.80 -14.20
CA ASN A 12 -1.26 14.34 -12.98
C ASN A 12 -0.29 13.68 -12.00
N LYS A 13 0.62 12.84 -12.50
CA LYS A 13 1.62 12.18 -11.66
C LYS A 13 2.52 13.20 -10.95
N LEU A 14 3.01 14.21 -11.68
CA LEU A 14 3.85 15.27 -11.11
C LEU A 14 3.08 16.11 -10.08
N TYR A 15 1.83 16.46 -10.36
CA TYR A 15 0.97 17.19 -9.45
C TYR A 15 0.73 16.42 -8.15
N VAL A 16 0.28 15.16 -8.25
CA VAL A 16 0.00 14.31 -7.10
C VAL A 16 1.25 14.02 -6.28
N ASP A 17 2.40 13.80 -6.93
CA ASP A 17 3.67 13.64 -6.22
C ASP A 17 4.04 14.90 -5.42
N SER A 18 3.77 16.09 -5.96
CA SER A 18 3.96 17.35 -5.22
C SER A 18 3.02 17.43 -4.02
N VAL A 19 1.74 17.08 -4.19
CA VAL A 19 0.75 17.06 -3.10
C VAL A 19 1.18 16.12 -1.97
N PHE A 20 1.64 14.91 -2.31
CA PHE A 20 2.10 13.96 -1.30
C PHE A 20 3.35 14.47 -0.57
N LYS A 21 4.32 15.08 -1.27
CA LYS A 21 5.50 15.69 -0.64
C LYS A 21 5.11 16.78 0.36
N THR A 22 4.20 17.68 -0.02
CA THR A 22 3.66 18.71 0.89
C THR A 22 2.96 18.06 2.09
N SER A 23 2.12 17.05 1.84
CA SER A 23 1.38 16.35 2.89
C SER A 23 2.30 15.66 3.91
N PHE A 24 3.36 15.01 3.44
CA PHE A 24 4.36 14.40 4.33
C PHE A 24 5.13 15.46 5.13
N THR A 25 5.41 16.61 4.53
CA THR A 25 6.11 17.72 5.21
C THR A 25 5.23 18.35 6.29
N GLU A 26 3.96 18.63 5.99
CA GLU A 26 3.00 19.18 6.96
C GLU A 26 2.71 18.22 8.11
N ALA A 27 2.67 16.90 7.83
CA ALA A 27 2.52 15.87 8.84
C ALA A 27 3.83 15.56 9.60
N ASN A 28 4.93 16.28 9.32
CA ASN A 28 6.24 16.10 9.92
C ASN A 28 6.79 14.65 9.78
N ILE A 29 6.57 14.04 8.62
CA ILE A 29 6.96 12.65 8.33
C ILE A 29 8.36 12.61 7.70
N ASN A 30 9.31 12.20 8.52
CA ASN A 30 10.67 11.75 8.20
C ASN A 30 10.75 10.58 7.18
N TYR A 31 10.69 10.77 5.85
CA TYR A 31 10.75 9.65 4.89
C TYR A 31 12.02 9.61 4.03
N GLN A 32 12.52 8.41 3.75
CA GLN A 32 13.70 8.17 2.88
C GLN A 32 13.32 8.09 1.41
N ARG A 33 12.22 7.39 1.11
CA ARG A 33 11.64 7.28 -0.23
C ARG A 33 10.13 7.09 -0.14
N PHE A 34 9.42 7.42 -1.20
CA PHE A 34 8.00 7.12 -1.31
C PHE A 34 7.66 6.62 -2.71
N SER A 35 6.53 5.94 -2.82
CA SER A 35 5.91 5.56 -4.09
C SER A 35 4.46 6.00 -4.07
N ALA A 36 3.99 6.57 -5.17
CA ALA A 36 2.61 6.97 -5.36
C ALA A 36 2.07 6.42 -6.68
N GLN A 37 0.84 5.89 -6.65
CA GLN A 37 0.21 5.28 -7.81
C GLN A 37 -1.31 5.50 -7.78
N PRO A 38 -1.96 5.56 -8.95
CA PRO A 38 -3.40 5.56 -9.00
C PRO A 38 -3.93 4.24 -8.41
N THR A 39 -5.10 4.33 -7.78
CA THR A 39 -5.74 3.16 -7.20
C THR A 39 -6.41 2.29 -8.27
N LEU A 40 -6.83 1.09 -7.91
CA LEU A 40 -7.43 0.16 -8.88
C LEU A 40 -8.68 0.79 -9.51
N LEU A 41 -8.80 0.62 -10.84
CA LEU A 41 -9.97 0.98 -11.65
C LEU A 41 -10.27 2.49 -11.78
N ASN A 42 -9.41 3.40 -11.29
CA ASN A 42 -9.61 4.84 -11.45
C ASN A 42 -8.29 5.63 -11.44
N ASN A 43 -8.31 6.86 -11.97
CA ASN A 43 -7.18 7.79 -11.91
C ASN A 43 -7.46 9.01 -11.02
N ALA A 44 -8.57 8.97 -10.27
CA ALA A 44 -9.01 10.06 -9.41
C ALA A 44 -8.40 9.95 -8.00
N LEU A 45 -8.40 8.74 -7.45
CA LEU A 45 -7.85 8.44 -6.14
C LEU A 45 -6.46 7.83 -6.28
N TRP A 46 -5.52 8.45 -5.60
CA TRP A 46 -4.12 8.07 -5.56
C TRP A 46 -3.75 7.54 -4.20
N TYR A 47 -2.89 6.53 -4.20
CA TYR A 47 -2.37 5.88 -3.02
C TYR A 47 -0.86 6.09 -2.95
N ALA A 48 -0.37 6.51 -1.79
CA ALA A 48 1.05 6.66 -1.53
C ALA A 48 1.50 5.83 -0.33
N VAL A 49 2.73 5.32 -0.44
CA VAL A 49 3.46 4.66 0.63
C VAL A 49 4.82 5.34 0.78
N ALA A 50 5.08 5.90 1.95
CA ALA A 50 6.36 6.50 2.33
C ALA A 50 7.09 5.59 3.31
N GLU A 51 8.38 5.38 3.08
CA GLU A 51 9.25 4.58 3.94
C GLU A 51 9.98 5.48 4.93
N THR A 52 9.75 5.23 6.23
CA THR A 52 10.53 5.79 7.34
C THR A 52 11.54 4.75 7.83
N ASP A 53 12.33 5.02 8.87
CA ASP A 53 13.32 4.05 9.36
C ASP A 53 12.67 2.73 9.83
N ILE A 54 11.59 2.83 10.61
CA ILE A 54 10.95 1.68 11.29
C ILE A 54 9.57 1.31 10.75
N ASN A 55 8.88 2.25 10.09
CA ASN A 55 7.50 2.10 9.62
C ASN A 55 7.34 2.52 8.16
N TYR A 56 6.24 2.12 7.56
CA TYR A 56 5.69 2.75 6.36
C TYR A 56 4.52 3.63 6.74
N GLN A 57 4.41 4.78 6.10
CA GLN A 57 3.27 5.68 6.22
C GLN A 57 2.48 5.59 4.92
N VAL A 58 1.24 5.14 5.00
CA VAL A 58 0.37 5.03 3.83
C VAL A 58 -0.73 6.07 3.89
N THR A 59 -1.08 6.62 2.74
CA THR A 59 -2.08 7.68 2.63
C THR A 59 -2.78 7.66 1.29
N PHE A 60 -3.90 8.39 1.20
CA PHE A 60 -4.71 8.54 0.01
C PHE A 60 -4.91 10.02 -0.30
N TYR A 61 -4.97 10.35 -1.58
CA TYR A 61 -5.30 11.67 -2.08
C TYR A 61 -6.27 11.55 -3.24
N SER A 62 -7.38 12.28 -3.21
CA SER A 62 -8.22 12.44 -4.39
C SER A 62 -7.90 13.73 -5.11
N ILE A 63 -7.83 13.69 -6.44
CA ILE A 63 -7.72 14.91 -7.26
C ILE A 63 -8.95 15.85 -7.10
N PHE A 64 -10.04 15.35 -6.51
CA PHE A 64 -11.26 16.11 -6.20
C PHE A 64 -11.29 16.63 -4.75
N ASP A 65 -10.28 16.34 -3.93
CA ASP A 65 -10.21 16.86 -2.56
C ASP A 65 -10.10 18.40 -2.58
N LYS A 66 -10.84 19.10 -1.71
CA LYS A 66 -10.82 20.58 -1.60
C LYS A 66 -9.48 21.12 -1.13
N LYS A 67 -8.74 20.32 -0.36
CA LYS A 67 -7.40 20.64 0.12
C LYS A 67 -6.39 19.86 -0.71
N ASN A 68 -5.30 20.52 -1.11
CA ASN A 68 -4.19 19.91 -1.82
C ASN A 68 -3.23 19.17 -0.87
N THR A 69 -3.79 18.44 0.10
CA THR A 69 -3.07 17.79 1.19
C THR A 69 -3.86 16.56 1.65
N SER A 70 -3.18 15.44 1.90
CA SER A 70 -3.77 14.25 2.50
C SER A 70 -3.84 14.37 4.03
N PRO A 71 -5.03 14.32 4.65
CA PRO A 71 -5.16 14.52 6.09
C PRO A 71 -4.89 13.25 6.92
N THR A 72 -4.95 12.07 6.30
CA THR A 72 -4.94 10.79 7.02
C THR A 72 -3.72 9.97 6.64
N PHE A 73 -2.95 9.57 7.65
CA PHE A 73 -1.81 8.68 7.51
C PHE A 73 -2.02 7.44 8.38
N ILE A 74 -1.68 6.28 7.82
CA ILE A 74 -1.75 5.01 8.52
C ILE A 74 -0.33 4.47 8.63
N SER A 75 0.13 4.25 9.86
CA SER A 75 1.45 3.70 10.14
C SER A 75 1.41 2.17 10.12
N ILE A 76 2.31 1.57 9.34
CA ILE A 76 2.46 0.12 9.21
C ILE A 76 3.89 -0.25 9.62
N PRO A 77 4.10 -1.04 10.68
CA PRO A 77 5.44 -1.46 11.08
C PRO A 77 6.08 -2.38 10.06
N LYS A 78 7.37 -2.16 9.75
CA LYS A 78 8.13 -2.98 8.77
C LYS A 78 8.26 -4.43 9.23
N ASN A 79 8.66 -4.60 10.49
CA ASN A 79 8.95 -5.90 11.13
C ASN A 79 9.90 -6.80 10.31
N HIS A 80 10.89 -6.21 9.64
CA HIS A 80 11.87 -6.97 8.83
C HIS A 80 12.76 -7.91 9.64
N THR A 81 12.70 -7.85 10.97
CA THR A 81 13.39 -8.76 11.90
C THR A 81 12.67 -10.11 12.10
N LEU A 82 11.41 -10.25 11.64
CA LEU A 82 10.62 -11.48 11.86
C LEU A 82 11.16 -12.71 11.10
N LEU A 83 11.96 -12.50 10.07
CA LEU A 83 12.60 -13.57 9.31
C LEU A 83 13.91 -13.08 8.69
N ASN A 84 14.71 -14.01 8.17
CA ASN A 84 15.90 -13.66 7.41
C ASN A 84 15.52 -13.10 6.03
N VAL A 85 15.54 -11.77 5.90
CA VAL A 85 15.21 -11.04 4.67
C VAL A 85 16.23 -11.21 3.54
N ASP A 86 17.39 -11.80 3.84
CA ASP A 86 18.43 -12.10 2.86
C ASP A 86 18.32 -13.50 2.25
N HIS A 87 17.34 -14.30 2.70
CA HIS A 87 17.05 -15.59 2.09
C HIS A 87 16.65 -15.44 0.60
N PRO A 88 17.13 -16.28 -0.33
CA PRO A 88 16.86 -16.14 -1.76
C PRO A 88 15.37 -16.01 -2.12
N ASP A 89 14.52 -16.90 -1.57
CA ASP A 89 13.06 -16.84 -1.82
C ASP A 89 12.44 -15.52 -1.33
N ILE A 90 12.95 -14.96 -0.23
CA ILE A 90 12.46 -13.67 0.30
C ILE A 90 12.98 -12.50 -0.52
N LYS A 91 14.23 -12.55 -1.00
CA LYS A 91 14.78 -11.55 -1.94
C LYS A 91 13.92 -11.44 -3.21
N THR A 92 13.39 -12.55 -3.70
CA THR A 92 12.44 -12.55 -4.83
C THR A 92 11.16 -11.79 -4.48
N LEU A 93 10.58 -11.99 -3.30
CA LEU A 93 9.41 -11.24 -2.84
C LEU A 93 9.72 -9.75 -2.67
N ARG A 94 10.87 -9.43 -2.08
CA ARG A 94 11.35 -8.04 -1.92
C ARG A 94 11.46 -7.34 -3.26
N TRP A 95 12.12 -7.97 -4.23
CA TRP A 95 12.21 -7.48 -5.61
C TRP A 95 10.82 -7.26 -6.21
N PHE A 96 9.91 -8.23 -6.05
CA PHE A 96 8.55 -8.13 -6.56
C PHE A 96 7.85 -6.89 -6.01
N SER A 97 7.96 -6.63 -4.70
CA SER A 97 7.36 -5.47 -4.03
C SER A 97 8.18 -4.17 -4.15
N LYS A 98 9.28 -4.16 -4.90
CA LYS A 98 10.24 -3.03 -4.98
C LYS A 98 10.71 -2.57 -3.59
N ASP A 99 10.91 -3.53 -2.69
CA ASP A 99 11.22 -3.35 -1.27
C ASP A 99 10.14 -2.61 -0.44
N PHE A 100 8.96 -2.27 -0.99
CA PHE A 100 7.82 -1.74 -0.22
C PHE A 100 6.98 -2.87 0.38
N TYR A 101 7.47 -3.49 1.46
CA TYR A 101 6.79 -4.60 2.11
C TYR A 101 6.87 -4.55 3.63
N ALA A 102 5.84 -5.09 4.28
CA ALA A 102 5.81 -5.29 5.72
C ALA A 102 5.57 -6.77 6.06
N LEU A 103 6.08 -7.18 7.22
CA LEU A 103 5.83 -8.49 7.78
C LEU A 103 4.89 -8.37 8.98
N ALA A 104 4.00 -9.34 9.14
CA ALA A 104 3.15 -9.44 10.32
C ALA A 104 2.98 -10.90 10.73
N VAL A 105 2.63 -11.13 11.98
CA VAL A 105 2.29 -12.48 12.46
C VAL A 105 0.77 -12.64 12.39
N SER A 106 0.32 -13.71 11.76
CA SER A 106 -1.10 -14.10 11.76
C SER A 106 -1.55 -14.40 13.18
N LYS A 107 -2.60 -13.73 13.65
CA LYS A 107 -3.18 -13.97 14.99
C LYS A 107 -3.68 -15.40 15.16
N THR A 108 -4.11 -16.05 14.08
CA THR A 108 -4.77 -17.36 14.12
C THR A 108 -3.80 -18.51 13.90
N SER A 109 -2.79 -18.34 13.04
CA SER A 109 -1.93 -19.44 12.59
C SER A 109 -0.46 -19.31 13.01
N ASN A 110 -0.10 -18.23 13.71
CA ASN A 110 1.28 -17.90 14.11
C ASN A 110 2.30 -17.93 12.94
N GLN A 111 1.80 -17.79 11.70
CA GLN A 111 2.60 -17.75 10.49
C GLN A 111 2.89 -16.31 10.08
N ILE A 112 4.00 -16.12 9.37
CA ILE A 112 4.36 -14.80 8.87
C ILE A 112 3.54 -14.48 7.63
N ILE A 113 2.91 -13.32 7.63
CA ILE A 113 2.21 -12.71 6.51
C ILE A 113 3.14 -11.68 5.90
N TYR A 114 3.47 -11.88 4.63
CA TYR A 114 4.14 -10.91 3.79
C TYR A 114 3.09 -9.99 3.15
N LYS A 115 3.25 -8.68 3.30
CA LYS A 115 2.33 -7.67 2.73
C LYS A 115 3.07 -6.84 1.71
N ASP A 116 2.53 -6.76 0.50
CA ASP A 116 2.99 -5.82 -0.52
C ASP A 116 2.26 -4.48 -0.32
N LEU A 117 3.02 -3.46 0.07
CA LEU A 117 2.48 -2.15 0.41
C LEU A 117 2.38 -1.22 -0.80
N ARG A 118 2.63 -1.71 -2.02
CA ARG A 118 2.26 -0.95 -3.23
C ARG A 118 0.76 -0.99 -3.44
N TYR A 119 0.06 -1.97 -2.88
CA TYR A 119 -1.39 -2.10 -3.00
C TYR A 119 -2.09 -1.57 -1.74
N PRO A 120 -3.26 -0.92 -1.90
CA PRO A 120 -4.03 -0.38 -0.79
C PRO A 120 -4.40 -1.41 0.29
N LEU A 121 -4.70 -0.91 1.48
CA LEU A 121 -5.38 -1.66 2.53
C LEU A 121 -6.87 -1.82 2.17
N LEU A 122 -7.45 -2.97 2.49
CA LEU A 122 -8.89 -3.21 2.42
C LEU A 122 -9.63 -2.39 3.50
N ASP A 123 -9.06 -2.36 4.70
CA ASP A 123 -9.55 -1.60 5.84
C ASP A 123 -8.45 -0.68 6.39
N GLN A 124 -8.71 0.64 6.39
CA GLN A 124 -7.78 1.64 6.90
C GLN A 124 -7.50 1.52 8.40
N ASN A 125 -8.45 0.99 9.17
CA ASN A 125 -8.29 0.81 10.60
C ASN A 125 -7.50 -0.45 10.95
N ASN A 126 -7.23 -1.29 9.95
CA ASN A 126 -6.52 -2.54 10.12
C ASN A 126 -5.25 -2.56 9.24
N PRO A 127 -4.08 -2.23 9.79
CA PRO A 127 -2.79 -2.33 9.10
C PRO A 127 -2.45 -3.75 8.58
N ASN A 128 -3.21 -4.77 8.96
CA ASN A 128 -3.07 -6.14 8.45
C ASN A 128 -3.94 -6.46 7.24
N SER A 129 -4.81 -5.55 6.82
CA SER A 129 -5.79 -5.76 5.76
C SER A 129 -5.26 -5.50 4.34
N SER A 130 -3.94 -5.57 4.12
CA SER A 130 -3.35 -5.31 2.80
C SER A 130 -3.97 -6.18 1.72
N LEU A 131 -4.46 -5.54 0.64
CA LEU A 131 -5.11 -6.19 -0.49
C LEU A 131 -4.22 -7.25 -1.12
N PHE A 132 -2.90 -7.06 -1.10
CA PHE A 132 -1.95 -8.00 -1.69
C PHE A 132 -0.99 -8.53 -0.63
N SER A 133 -1.37 -9.68 -0.08
CA SER A 133 -0.71 -10.30 1.06
C SER A 133 -0.61 -11.80 0.89
N PHE A 134 0.47 -12.40 1.40
CA PHE A 134 0.76 -13.82 1.26
C PHE A 134 1.15 -14.42 2.59
N ARG A 135 0.74 -15.65 2.82
CA ARG A 135 1.20 -16.45 3.95
C ARG A 135 2.50 -17.13 3.58
N LEU A 136 3.54 -16.91 4.37
CA LEU A 136 4.82 -17.59 4.20
C LEU A 136 4.78 -18.94 4.91
N VAL A 137 5.11 -20.00 4.16
CA VAL A 137 5.19 -21.37 4.66
C VAL A 137 6.60 -21.89 4.44
N LYS A 138 7.27 -22.27 5.53
CA LYS A 138 8.59 -22.88 5.47
C LYS A 138 8.47 -24.36 5.15
N GLN A 139 9.11 -24.81 4.08
CA GLN A 139 9.18 -26.22 3.68
C GLN A 139 10.64 -26.60 3.53
N GLY A 140 11.19 -27.24 4.57
CA GLY A 140 12.63 -27.50 4.67
C GLY A 140 13.43 -26.19 4.68
N ASN A 141 14.30 -26.03 3.68
CA ASN A 141 15.11 -24.82 3.50
C ASN A 141 14.50 -23.78 2.55
N ARG A 142 13.25 -23.96 2.12
CA ARG A 142 12.59 -23.03 1.19
C ARG A 142 11.42 -22.30 1.84
N TRP A 143 11.17 -21.08 1.39
CA TRP A 143 9.97 -20.33 1.70
C TRP A 143 9.02 -20.35 0.51
N ASN A 144 7.81 -20.85 0.72
CA ASN A 144 6.74 -20.83 -0.26
C ASN A 144 5.62 -19.88 0.19
N THR A 145 4.88 -19.35 -0.78
CA THR A 145 3.72 -18.49 -0.52
C THR A 145 2.42 -19.25 -0.68
N LYS A 146 1.51 -19.13 0.29
CA LYS A 146 0.10 -19.51 0.13
C LYS A 146 -0.75 -18.26 0.00
N ASN A 147 -1.73 -18.32 -0.91
CA ASN A 147 -2.73 -17.27 -1.04
C ASN A 147 -3.60 -17.25 0.22
N ILE A 148 -4.03 -16.06 0.62
CA ILE A 148 -4.94 -15.85 1.74
C ILE A 148 -6.29 -15.28 1.26
N SER A 149 -6.63 -15.47 -0.02
CA SER A 149 -7.82 -14.89 -0.66
C SER A 149 -9.13 -15.19 0.09
N GLU A 150 -9.30 -16.43 0.58
CA GLU A 150 -10.50 -16.84 1.32
C GLU A 150 -10.65 -16.11 2.66
N GLU A 151 -9.54 -15.87 3.37
CA GLU A 151 -9.53 -15.14 4.63
C GLU A 151 -9.59 -13.61 4.40
N ARG A 152 -8.99 -13.15 3.31
CA ARG A 152 -8.87 -11.73 2.96
C ARG A 152 -10.22 -11.06 2.75
N PHE A 153 -11.15 -11.76 2.09
CA PHE A 153 -12.49 -11.24 1.80
C PHE A 153 -13.59 -11.82 2.70
N LYS A 154 -13.21 -12.47 3.81
CA LYS A 154 -14.17 -13.09 4.72
C LYS A 154 -15.05 -12.06 5.42
N ASP A 155 -14.45 -10.93 5.82
CA ASP A 155 -15.12 -9.86 6.57
C ASP A 155 -15.50 -8.65 5.69
N GLN A 156 -14.93 -8.55 4.48
CA GLN A 156 -15.22 -7.50 3.50
C GLN A 156 -15.24 -8.11 2.11
N ASN A 157 -16.32 -7.95 1.34
CA ASN A 157 -16.34 -8.44 -0.04
C ASN A 157 -15.67 -7.43 -1.00
N ALA A 158 -15.27 -7.87 -2.19
CA ALA A 158 -14.68 -7.03 -3.22
C ALA A 158 -15.56 -5.83 -3.60
N GLN A 159 -16.89 -5.96 -3.51
CA GLN A 159 -17.83 -4.86 -3.76
C GLN A 159 -17.69 -3.74 -2.72
N ASP A 160 -17.57 -4.08 -1.44
CA ASP A 160 -17.42 -3.10 -0.36
C ASP A 160 -16.11 -2.33 -0.51
N PHE A 161 -15.04 -3.04 -0.86
CA PHE A 161 -13.75 -2.41 -1.17
C PHE A 161 -13.88 -1.41 -2.33
N VAL A 162 -14.51 -1.79 -3.45
CA VAL A 162 -14.69 -0.88 -4.59
C VAL A 162 -15.56 0.32 -4.20
N ALA A 163 -16.64 0.09 -3.45
CA ALA A 163 -17.52 1.16 -2.98
C ALA A 163 -16.80 2.15 -2.06
N ASP A 164 -15.97 1.66 -1.15
CA ASP A 164 -15.14 2.48 -0.27
C ASP A 164 -14.10 3.30 -1.05
N MET A 165 -13.44 2.70 -2.05
CA MET A 165 -12.51 3.43 -2.93
C MET A 165 -13.22 4.52 -3.73
N PHE A 166 -14.44 4.26 -4.21
CA PHE A 166 -15.27 5.26 -4.88
C PHE A 166 -15.65 6.41 -3.93
N LYS A 167 -16.13 6.09 -2.72
CA LYS A 167 -16.46 7.10 -1.69
C LYS A 167 -15.26 7.98 -1.35
N ARG A 168 -14.05 7.41 -1.30
CA ARG A 168 -12.81 8.17 -1.06
C ARG A 168 -12.46 9.10 -2.22
N ALA A 169 -12.64 8.63 -3.46
CA ALA A 169 -12.41 9.47 -4.63
C ALA A 169 -13.34 10.69 -4.65
N PHE A 170 -14.59 10.54 -4.22
CA PHE A 170 -15.61 11.59 -4.29
C PHE A 170 -16.05 12.14 -2.93
N ARG A 171 -15.18 12.06 -1.92
CA ARG A 171 -15.51 12.47 -0.53
C ARG A 171 -15.96 13.94 -0.43
N ASP A 172 -15.35 14.80 -1.23
CA ASP A 172 -15.53 16.25 -1.17
C ASP A 172 -16.44 16.81 -2.28
N PHE A 173 -17.05 15.92 -3.08
CA PHE A 173 -17.95 16.27 -4.19
C PHE A 173 -19.41 16.35 -3.76
#